data_AF-A0A151U900-F1
#
_entry.id   AF-A0A151U900-F1
#
_cell.length_a   1.000
_cell.length_b   1.000
_cell.length_c   1.000
_cell.angle_alpha   90.00
_cell.angle_beta   90.00
_cell.angle_gamma   90.00
#
_symmetry.space_group_name_H-M   'P 1'
#
loop_
_entity.id
_entity.type
_entity.pdbx_description
1 polymer ?
#
loop_
_entity_poly.entity_id
_entity_poly.type
_entity_poly.pdbx_seq_one_letter_code
_entity_poly.pdbx_strand_id
1 'polypeptide(L)'
;MQDCTSKMLIGAGEQRDGLYFFKGIRSEKAHKANGTCKLNLWHQRMGHPSFKVTKLASNMRCDNDILKNKPCDVCLRAKQTRDVFQKIYIKNI
;
A
#
# COMPACT_ATOMS: atom_id res chain seq x y z
N MET A 1 16.02 -21.60 -10.12
CA MET A 1 14.54 -21.66 -9.98
C MET A 1 13.91 -21.54 -11.36
N GLN A 2 12.83 -22.28 -11.63
CA GLN A 2 12.16 -22.32 -12.93
C GLN A 2 10.69 -21.96 -12.75
N ASP A 3 10.13 -21.21 -13.69
CA ASP A 3 8.73 -20.81 -13.69
C ASP A 3 7.86 -22.03 -13.99
N CYS A 4 6.83 -22.28 -13.19
CA CYS A 4 6.02 -23.48 -13.30
C CYS A 4 5.17 -23.50 -14.58
N THR A 5 4.84 -22.32 -15.11
CA THR A 5 3.93 -22.13 -16.24
C THR A 5 4.66 -22.17 -17.58
N SER A 6 5.70 -21.35 -17.72
CA SER A 6 6.50 -21.22 -18.95
C SER A 6 7.68 -22.19 -19.00
N LYS A 7 7.99 -22.87 -17.89
CA LYS A 7 9.22 -23.67 -17.72
C LYS A 7 10.49 -22.87 -18.04
N MET A 8 10.45 -21.55 -17.96
CA MET A 8 11.63 -20.71 -18.17
C MET A 8 12.46 -20.62 -16.89
N LEU A 9 13.77 -20.55 -17.03
CA LEU A 9 14.67 -20.28 -15.91
C LEU A 9 14.40 -18.85 -15.40
N ILE A 10 13.91 -18.72 -14.16
CA ILE A 10 13.59 -17.42 -13.52
C ILE A 10 14.87 -16.64 -13.21
N GLY A 11 15.97 -17.37 -13.00
CA GLY A 11 17.32 -16.81 -13.00
C GLY A 11 18.36 -17.83 -12.58
N ALA A 12 19.60 -17.54 -12.99
CA ALA A 12 20.80 -18.28 -12.63
C ALA A 12 21.62 -17.44 -11.64
N GLY A 13 22.20 -18.07 -10.63
CA GLY A 13 23.19 -17.44 -9.76
C GLY A 13 24.60 -17.85 -10.18
N GLU A 14 25.58 -16.97 -10.02
CA GLU A 14 27.01 -17.31 -10.08
C GLU A 14 27.62 -17.21 -8.68
N GLN A 15 28.48 -18.16 -8.31
CA GLN A 15 29.22 -18.09 -7.06
C GLN A 15 30.54 -17.37 -7.30
N ARG A 16 30.83 -16.34 -6.51
CA ARG A 16 32.14 -15.65 -6.48
C ARG A 16 32.52 -15.39 -5.03
N ASP A 17 33.74 -15.77 -4.67
CA ASP A 17 34.30 -15.54 -3.32
C ASP A 17 33.39 -16.02 -2.17
N GLY A 18 32.69 -17.15 -2.37
CA GLY A 18 31.77 -17.72 -1.39
C GLY A 18 30.38 -17.06 -1.35
N LEU A 19 30.13 -16.02 -2.15
CA LEU A 19 28.84 -15.33 -2.26
C LEU A 19 28.11 -15.73 -3.54
N TYR A 20 26.79 -15.88 -3.46
CA TYR A 20 25.93 -16.14 -4.62
C TYR A 20 25.39 -14.82 -5.19
N PHE A 21 25.76 -14.51 -6.43
CA PHE A 21 25.32 -13.35 -7.18
C PHE A 21 24.23 -13.73 -8.17
N PHE A 22 23.13 -12.98 -8.19
CA PHE A 22 22.06 -13.21 -9.16
C PHE A 22 22.47 -12.70 -10.55
N LYS A 23 22.70 -13.63 -11.48
CA LYS A 23 22.94 -13.36 -12.90
C LYS A 23 21.60 -13.44 -13.64
N GLY A 24 20.68 -12.53 -13.30
CA GLY A 24 19.40 -12.41 -13.97
C GLY A 24 19.55 -11.99 -15.42
N ILE A 25 18.75 -12.55 -16.32
CA ILE A 25 18.44 -11.89 -17.58
C ILE A 25 17.70 -10.61 -17.18
N ARG A 26 18.25 -9.42 -17.52
CA ARG A 26 17.56 -8.14 -17.32
C ARG A 26 16.23 -8.17 -18.09
N SER A 27 15.17 -8.59 -17.43
CA SER A 27 13.81 -8.28 -17.83
C SER A 27 13.34 -7.20 -16.87
N GLU A 28 13.78 -5.96 -17.10
CA GLU A 28 13.11 -4.79 -16.53
C GLU A 28 11.75 -4.66 -17.21
N LYS A 29 10.81 -5.53 -16.85
CA LYS A 29 9.41 -5.35 -17.22
C LYS A 29 8.76 -4.49 -16.16
N ALA A 30 8.92 -3.18 -16.31
CA ALA A 30 8.12 -2.23 -15.57
C ALA A 30 6.65 -2.42 -15.97
N HIS A 31 5.89 -3.15 -15.15
CA HIS A 31 4.45 -3.27 -15.35
C HIS A 31 3.80 -1.92 -15.05
N LYS A 32 3.64 -1.10 -16.09
CA LYS A 32 2.81 0.10 -16.04
C LYS A 32 1.37 -0.36 -15.83
N ALA A 33 0.88 -0.21 -14.61
CA ALA A 33 -0.53 -0.42 -14.33
C ALA A 33 -1.34 0.61 -15.12
N ASN A 34 -1.96 0.19 -16.23
CA ASN A 34 -2.95 0.97 -16.98
C ASN A 34 -4.28 1.04 -16.20
N GLY A 35 -4.21 1.44 -14.94
CA GLY A 35 -5.36 1.72 -14.09
C GLY A 35 -5.49 3.22 -13.94
N THR A 36 -6.71 3.73 -14.00
CA THR A 36 -7.06 5.05 -13.45
C THR A 36 -6.30 5.27 -12.14
N CYS A 37 -5.56 6.38 -11.97
CA CYS A 37 -4.85 6.62 -10.71
C CYS A 37 -5.89 6.72 -9.58
N LYS A 38 -6.09 5.61 -8.89
CA LYS A 38 -6.95 5.56 -7.70
C LYS A 38 -6.03 5.78 -6.51
N LEU A 39 -5.82 7.05 -6.17
CA LEU A 39 -5.10 7.40 -4.95
C LEU A 39 -5.77 6.79 -3.69
N ASN A 40 -7.07 6.44 -3.75
CA ASN A 40 -7.75 5.59 -2.78
C ASN A 40 -7.12 4.19 -2.62
N LEU A 41 -6.72 3.55 -3.73
CA LEU A 41 -6.14 2.22 -3.73
C LEU A 41 -4.72 2.24 -3.14
N TRP A 42 -3.94 3.28 -3.43
CA TRP A 42 -2.64 3.47 -2.79
C TRP A 42 -2.77 3.80 -1.30
N HIS A 43 -3.74 4.63 -0.93
CA HIS A 43 -4.07 4.91 0.46
C HIS A 43 -4.39 3.61 1.22
N GLN A 44 -5.20 2.71 0.65
CA GLN A 44 -5.49 1.41 1.26
C GLN A 44 -4.25 0.50 1.32
N ARG A 45 -3.52 0.35 0.21
CA ARG A 45 -2.37 -0.56 0.12
C ARG A 45 -1.18 -0.16 1.01
N MET A 46 -1.01 1.12 1.29
CA MET A 46 0.08 1.63 2.13
C MET A 46 -0.27 1.72 3.63
N GLY A 47 -1.42 1.19 4.05
CA GLY A 47 -1.81 1.20 5.47
C GLY A 47 -2.49 2.50 5.90
N HIS A 48 -3.34 3.07 5.04
CA HIS A 48 -4.13 4.26 5.33
C HIS A 48 -3.35 5.55 5.71
N PRO A 49 -2.20 5.86 5.08
CA PRO A 49 -1.54 7.14 5.31
C PRO A 49 -2.43 8.29 4.81
N SER A 50 -2.18 9.52 5.27
CA SER A 50 -2.94 10.67 4.77
C SER A 50 -2.90 10.75 3.24
N PHE A 51 -3.99 11.22 2.61
CA PHE A 51 -4.03 11.35 1.14
C PHE A 51 -2.92 12.26 0.59
N LYS A 52 -2.45 13.23 1.39
CA LYS A 52 -1.27 14.06 1.05
C LYS A 52 0.00 13.22 0.93
N VAL A 53 0.29 12.39 1.93
CA VAL A 53 1.45 11.48 1.92
C VAL A 53 1.32 10.44 0.82
N THR A 54 0.11 9.89 0.63
CA THR A 54 -0.20 8.92 -0.44
C THR A 54 0.12 9.49 -1.82
N LYS A 55 -0.22 10.78 -2.05
CA LYS A 55 0.05 11.46 -3.31
C LYS A 55 1.56 11.59 -3.57
N LEU A 56 2.31 11.97 -2.55
CA LEU A 56 3.77 12.11 -2.64
C LEU A 56 4.44 10.76 -2.91
N ALA A 57 4.03 9.72 -2.19
CA ALA A 57 4.64 8.39 -2.27
C ALA A 57 4.30 7.64 -3.56
N SER A 58 3.10 7.82 -4.12
CA SER A 58 2.70 7.09 -5.33
C SER A 58 3.37 7.60 -6.61
N ASN A 59 4.03 8.77 -6.59
CA ASN A 59 4.61 9.45 -7.77
C ASN A 59 3.64 9.54 -8.97
N MET A 60 2.33 9.47 -8.70
CA MET A 60 1.28 9.48 -9.72
C MET A 60 0.68 10.88 -9.83
N ARG A 61 0.48 11.35 -11.07
CA ARG A 61 -0.33 12.53 -11.37
C ARG A 61 -1.81 12.14 -11.26
N CYS A 62 -2.32 12.07 -10.04
CA CYS A 62 -3.72 11.75 -9.77
C CYS A 62 -4.52 13.05 -9.67
N ASP A 63 -5.65 13.12 -10.36
CA ASP A 63 -6.60 14.21 -10.20
C ASP A 63 -7.18 14.16 -8.78
N ASN A 64 -6.98 15.25 -8.03
CA ASN A 64 -7.40 15.33 -6.64
C ASN A 64 -8.93 15.39 -6.48
N ASP A 65 -9.66 15.77 -7.52
CA ASP A 65 -11.05 16.20 -7.38
C ASP A 65 -12.04 15.06 -7.14
N ILE A 66 -11.71 13.84 -7.55
CA ILE A 66 -12.56 12.66 -7.28
C ILE A 66 -12.43 12.20 -5.81
N LEU A 67 -11.36 12.61 -5.12
CA LEU A 67 -10.95 12.05 -3.83
C LEU A 67 -11.18 12.96 -2.62
N LYS A 68 -11.37 14.26 -2.83
CA LYS A 68 -11.72 15.20 -1.76
C LYS A 68 -13.08 14.91 -1.13
N ASN A 69 -13.97 14.22 -1.85
CA ASN A 69 -15.39 14.14 -1.49
C ASN A 69 -15.83 12.79 -0.88
N LYS A 70 -14.96 11.77 -0.81
CA LYS A 70 -15.32 10.48 -0.20
C LYS A 70 -14.42 10.17 1.00
N PRO A 71 -14.91 10.28 2.24
CA PRO A 71 -14.15 9.85 3.40
C PRO A 71 -13.91 8.34 3.34
N CYS A 72 -12.71 7.91 3.73
CA CYS A 72 -12.43 6.49 3.92
C CYS A 72 -13.09 6.03 5.24
N ASP A 73 -14.06 5.12 5.15
CA ASP A 73 -14.78 4.58 6.32
C ASP A 73 -13.83 4.02 7.40
N VAL A 74 -12.82 3.25 6.98
CA VAL A 74 -11.80 2.69 7.89
C VAL A 74 -11.06 3.80 8.66
N CYS A 75 -10.68 4.88 7.97
CA CYS A 75 -10.01 6.01 8.62
C CYS A 75 -10.93 6.75 9.59
N LEU A 76 -12.21 6.91 9.22
CA LEU A 76 -13.19 7.57 10.06
C LEU A 76 -13.38 6.79 11.37
N ARG A 77 -13.61 5.48 11.26
CA ARG A 77 -13.78 4.58 12.41
C ARG A 77 -12.52 4.52 13.28
N ALA A 78 -11.34 4.47 12.66
CA ALA A 78 -10.07 4.44 13.40
C ALA A 78 -9.77 5.76 14.13
N LYS A 79 -10.25 6.89 13.62
CA LYS A 79 -10.07 8.23 14.22
C LYS A 79 -11.19 8.61 15.19
N GLN A 80 -12.22 7.78 15.32
CA GLN A 80 -13.31 8.06 16.24
C GLN A 80 -12.79 7.98 17.67
N THR A 81 -12.75 9.12 18.35
CA THR A 81 -12.47 9.17 19.79
C THR A 81 -13.72 8.70 20.53
N ARG A 82 -13.56 7.83 21.52
CA ARG A 82 -14.66 7.48 22.42
C ARG A 82 -15.01 8.72 23.24
N ASP A 83 -16.29 9.02 23.36
CA ASP A 83 -16.77 10.01 24.30
C ASP A 83 -16.37 9.61 25.73
N VAL A 84 -16.12 10.60 26.57
CA VAL A 84 -15.82 10.36 27.98
C VAL A 84 -17.04 9.68 28.61
N PHE A 85 -16.81 8.56 29.30
CA PHE A 85 -17.86 7.90 30.05
C PHE A 85 -18.51 8.88 31.03
N GLN A 86 -19.84 9.01 30.95
CA GLN A 86 -20.58 9.82 31.90
C GLN A 86 -20.39 9.24 33.31
N LYS A 87 -19.93 10.07 34.24
CA LYS A 87 -19.86 9.70 35.66
C LYS A 87 -21.29 9.52 36.17
N ILE A 88 -21.70 8.28 36.36
CA ILE A 88 -22.93 7.97 37.09
C ILE A 88 -22.63 8.23 38.57
N TYR A 89 -23.17 9.31 39.12
CA TYR A 89 -23.16 9.53 40.58
C TYR A 89 -24.14 8.53 41.20
N ILE A 90 -23.62 7.47 41.81
CA ILE A 90 -24.43 6.58 42.65
C ILE A 90 -24.80 7.40 43.90
N LYS A 91 -26.03 7.93 43.93
CA LYS A 91 -26.64 8.39 45.17
C LYS A 91 -26.96 7.14 45.99
N ASN A 92 -26.14 6.86 47.01
CA ASN A 92 -26.50 5.89 48.04
C ASN A 92 -27.78 6.42 48.71
N ILE A 93 -28.82 5.58 48.68
CA ILE A 93 -30.04 5.71 49.48
C ILE A 93 -29.69 5.48 50.95
#